data_AF-A0A3C0WR35-F1
#
_entry.id   AF-A0A3C0WR35-F1
#
_cell.length_a   1.000
_cell.length_b   1.000
_cell.length_c   1.000
_cell.angle_alpha   90.00
_cell.angle_beta   90.00
_cell.angle_gamma   90.00
#
_symmetry.space_group_name_H-M   'P 1'
#
loop_
_entity.id
_entity.type
_entity.pdbx_description
1 polymer ?
#
loop_
_entity_poly.entity_id
_entity_poly.type
_entity_poly.pdbx_seq_one_letter_code
_entity_poly.pdbx_strand_id
1 'polypeptide(L)' 'EKDLERHVEYIHFNPVKHGLVNSPSDWPYSSFSRFVKEGLYTANWGDGENIWDGVKLME' A
#
# COMPACT_ATOMS: atom_id res chain seq x y z
N GLU A 1 17.95 -3.32 0.40
CA GLU A 1 16.89 -3.30 1.44
C GLU A 1 15.74 -2.38 1.02
N LYS A 2 15.97 -1.07 0.88
CA LYS A 2 14.95 -0.08 0.46
C LYS A 2 14.21 -0.39 -0.86
N ASP A 3 14.86 -1.06 -1.80
CA ASP A 3 14.21 -1.46 -3.05
C ASP A 3 13.11 -2.51 -2.83
N LEU A 4 13.34 -3.49 -1.94
CA LEU A 4 12.37 -4.51 -1.60
C LEU A 4 11.16 -3.89 -0.88
N GLU A 5 11.41 -2.99 0.08
CA GLU A 5 10.37 -2.27 0.81
C GLU A 5 9.44 -1.51 -0.14
N ARG A 6 10.01 -0.75 -1.08
CA ARG A 6 9.24 0.00 -2.09
C ARG A 6 8.41 -0.92 -2.99
N HIS A 7 8.96 -2.06 -3.40
CA HIS A 7 8.21 -3.03 -4.20
C HIS A 7 7.04 -3.62 -3.41
N VAL A 8 7.22 -3.90 -2.12
CA VAL A 8 6.15 -4.43 -1.27
C VAL A 8 5.07 -3.37 -1.05
N GLU A 9 5.44 -2.12 -0.79
CA GLU A 9 4.50 -1.00 -0.73
C GLU A 9 3.73 -0.83 -2.04
N TYR A 10 4.41 -0.87 -3.19
CA TYR A 10 3.76 -0.81 -4.49
C TYR A 10 2.72 -1.91 -4.69
N ILE A 11 3.06 -3.16 -4.36
CA ILE A 11 2.16 -4.32 -4.49
C ILE A 11 0.92 -4.14 -3.62
N HIS A 12 1.08 -3.68 -2.37
CA HIS A 12 -0.04 -3.46 -1.46
C HIS A 12 -0.90 -2.23 -1.84
N PHE A 13 -0.31 -1.22 -2.48
CA PHE A 13 -1.03 -0.03 -2.95
C PHE A 13 -1.70 -0.22 -4.33
N ASN A 14 -1.30 -1.21 -5.11
CA ASN A 14 -1.82 -1.44 -6.47
C ASN A 14 -3.36 -1.47 -6.58
N PRO A 15 -4.12 -2.10 -5.67
CA PRO A 15 -5.58 -2.09 -5.75
C PRO A 15 -6.17 -0.67 -5.69
N VAL A 16 -5.58 0.21 -4.89
CA VAL A 16 -5.97 1.63 -4.80
C VAL A 16 -5.54 2.37 -6.06
N LYS A 17 -4.29 2.18 -6.51
CA LYS A 17 -3.78 2.78 -7.76
C LYS A 17 -4.65 2.46 -8.98
N HIS A 18 -5.22 1.24 -9.02
CA HIS A 18 -6.10 0.79 -10.10
C HIS A 18 -7.58 1.08 -9.84
N GLY A 19 -7.94 1.77 -8.75
CA GLY A 19 -9.31 2.17 -8.45
C GLY A 19 -10.25 1.02 -8.09
N LEU A 20 -9.71 -0.12 -7.65
CA LEU A 20 -10.51 -1.29 -7.26
C LEU A 20 -11.10 -1.13 -5.86
N VAL A 21 -10.41 -0.39 -4.99
CA VAL A 21 -10.79 -0.08 -3.61
C VAL A 21 -10.26 1.30 -3.20
N ASN A 22 -10.81 1.85 -2.10
CA ASN A 22 -10.39 3.15 -1.58
C ASN A 22 -9.18 3.06 -0.64
N SER A 23 -8.95 1.90 -0.03
CA SER A 23 -7.82 1.63 0.86
C SER A 23 -7.20 0.26 0.59
N PRO A 24 -5.89 0.06 0.83
CA PRO A 24 -5.27 -1.27 0.85
C PRO A 24 -5.94 -2.23 1.84
N SER A 25 -6.51 -1.72 2.94
CA SER A 25 -7.23 -2.55 3.94
C SER A 25 -8.50 -3.19 3.38
N ASP A 26 -9.10 -2.57 2.37
CA ASP A 26 -10.35 -3.02 1.76
C ASP A 26 -10.12 -4.15 0.73
N TRP A 27 -8.85 -4.47 0.40
CA TRP A 27 -8.52 -5.49 -0.59
C TRP A 27 -8.24 -6.86 0.06
N PRO A 28 -9.19 -7.82 0.02
CA PRO A 28 -9.04 -9.10 0.72
C PRO A 28 -8.02 -10.04 0.06
N TYR A 29 -7.67 -9.79 -1.21
CA TYR A 29 -6.76 -10.63 -1.99
C TYR A 29 -5.31 -10.13 -1.94
N SER A 30 -4.85 -9.66 -0.77
CA SER A 30 -3.46 -9.27 -0.53
C SER A 30 -2.93 -9.76 0.81
N SER A 31 -1.61 -9.74 0.96
CA SER A 31 -0.93 -9.93 2.25
C SER A 31 -1.00 -8.72 3.18
N PHE A 32 -1.67 -7.63 2.81
CA PHE A 32 -1.71 -6.39 3.60
C PHE A 32 -2.19 -6.63 5.03
N SER A 33 -3.28 -7.40 5.20
CA SER A 33 -3.82 -7.71 6.54
C SER A 33 -2.83 -8.49 7.43
N ARG A 34 -1.94 -9.30 6.84
CA ARG A 34 -0.87 -9.98 7.59
C ARG A 34 0.18 -8.96 8.05
N PHE A 35 0.57 -8.04 7.16
CA PHE A 35 1.55 -7.00 7.47
C PHE A 35 1.07 -6.07 8.59
N VAL A 36 -0.23 -5.76 8.63
CA VAL A 36 -0.82 -5.01 9.76
C VAL A 36 -0.75 -5.83 11.06
N LYS A 37 -1.08 -7.12 11.04
CA LYS A 37 -1.01 -7.99 12.22
C LYS A 37 0.42 -8.17 12.75
N GLU A 38 1.41 -8.16 11.86
CA GLU A 38 2.83 -8.26 12.20
C GLU A 38 3.43 -6.90 12.60
N GLY A 39 2.66 -5.81 12.55
CA GLY A 39 3.12 -4.46 12.90
C GLY A 39 4.00 -3.80 11.86
N LEU A 40 4.08 -4.36 10.65
CA LEU A 40 4.83 -3.78 9.53
C LEU A 40 4.11 -2.59 8.89
N TYR A 41 2.78 -2.58 8.95
CA TYR A 41 1.94 -1.45 8.53
C TYR A 41 1.00 -1.01 9.64
N THR A 42 0.62 0.26 9.61
CA THR A 42 -0.54 0.74 10.35
C THR A 42 -1.83 0.31 9.64
N ALA A 43 -2.92 0.15 10.39
CA ALA A 43 -4.21 -0.25 9.80
C ALA A 43 -4.75 0.76 8.77
N ASN A 44 -4.36 2.03 8.90
CA ASN A 44 -4.71 3.13 7.99
C ASN A 44 -3.63 3.44 6.96
N TRP A 45 -2.65 2.55 6.77
CA TRP A 45 -1.62 2.75 5.75
C TRP A 45 -2.28 2.76 4.38
N GLY A 46 -2.06 3.84 3.63
CA GLY A 46 -2.66 4.01 2.29
C GLY A 46 -4.08 4.58 2.29
N ASP A 47 -4.68 4.89 3.44
CA ASP A 47 -5.95 5.63 3.53
C ASP A 47 -5.69 7.09 3.14
N GLY A 48 -6.22 7.54 2.01
CA GLY A 48 -5.82 8.81 1.40
C GLY A 48 -6.19 10.05 2.21
N GLU A 49 -5.22 10.93 2.43
CA GLU A 49 -5.22 12.33 2.00
C GLU A 49 -3.75 12.69 1.66
N ASN A 50 -3.43 12.93 0.39
CA ASN A 50 -2.11 13.34 -0.11
C ASN A 50 -0.91 12.40 0.14
N ILE A 51 -0.94 11.19 -0.44
CA ILE A 51 0.29 10.36 -0.50
C ILE A 51 1.15 10.69 -1.74
N TRP A 52 0.70 11.61 -2.63
CA TRP A 52 1.29 11.76 -3.96
C TRP A 52 1.33 13.21 -4.46
N ASP A 53 2.24 14.03 -3.93
CA ASP A 53 2.57 15.38 -4.46
C ASP A 53 3.38 15.35 -5.79
N GLY A 54 3.25 14.27 -6.55
CA GLY A 54 3.97 14.06 -7.80
C GLY A 54 5.18 13.14 -7.64
N VAL A 55 5.25 12.15 -8.53
CA VAL A 55 6.38 11.25 -8.82
C VAL A 55 6.46 9.93 -8.04
N LYS A 56 6.05 8.89 -8.81
CA LYS A 56 6.61 7.54 -8.99
C LYS A 56 6.96 6.67 -7.78
N LEU A 57 6.12 5.65 -7.59
CA LEU A 57 6.51 4.36 -6.98
C LEU A 57 7.60 3.58 -7.74
N MET A 58 8.12 4.11 -8.85
CA MET A 58 9.16 3.46 -9.68
C MET A 58 10.04 4.51 -10.40
N GLU A 59 10.63 5.43 -9.64
CA GLU A 59 11.89 6.09 -10.01
C GLU A 59 12.93 5.83 -8.91
#